data_AF-A0A1E3PHW1-F1
#
_entry.id   AF-A0A1E3PHW1-F1
#
_cell.length_a   1.000
_cell.length_b   1.000
_cell.length_c   1.000
_cell.angle_alpha   90.00
_cell.angle_beta   90.00
_cell.angle_gamma   90.00
#
_symmetry.space_group_name_H-M   'P 1'
#
loop_
_entity.id
_entity.type
_entity.pdbx_description
1 polymer ?
#
loop_
_entity_poly.entity_id
_entity_poly.type
_entity_poly.pdbx_seq_one_letter_code
_entity_poly.pdbx_strand_id
1 'polypeptide(L)'
;MLQGWLRREAKENDIRNLEENPLPLEEVSVNTNENLPTGLHCAEKPSNNIKNVTSVTNKVPTDFINAHSMFEYEMYNSRKYKRLNSIWKKAIEGTISQVGLETYLQYVLNLYGAIDELKQRDFKGAIKITEEINILASLGWKSLKDYYIELLLTVRVSRFTQLAEGTIPAELLFEKPTIYSIQCLQKFFYHNEFIEIYKFTRSEYFRLLLKKFHFASDPINFKNRDSFDEKIYQKYSLFLSLLIQAEHTNLKMILNDNERSTILNALSSIIEPSLNEFSAIVDHSNTLIKAMATESILAFKLMESLRVIIYTVEKYFEAPASLYLVYSSLCSTLRMVFTAFAPYIESRINSLNFLPLDGTPCNVTMEIISTMEEFSDYLECTKASISTMVLESWISTPKPAWYSTFSSTISCLDSPQNGDEIVSSYFSDMFDALLISLELKSISLKNTISQTGFCLLVNITHVEYIIKHSNMRIILTETGIRRLVKLRGHAYDLFLASWKNTGARLLEPSVPLFGEEAKYMSKYKLKIFYLEFEKLVQNHKEYNFTNSNLKECLSQEIFHILSGLYHEFFEKRVADGFIKRNSKCFKYDTDQFDTILKSL
;
A
#
# COMPACT_ATOMS: atom_id res chain seq x y z
N MET A 1 -9.92 -37.20 19.61
CA MET A 1 -9.12 -38.35 19.16
C MET A 1 -9.44 -38.77 17.72
N LEU A 2 -10.71 -38.92 17.31
CA LEU A 2 -11.08 -39.32 15.94
C LEU A 2 -10.54 -38.40 14.82
N GLN A 3 -10.57 -37.07 15.03
CA GLN A 3 -9.99 -36.11 14.06
C GLN A 3 -8.46 -36.18 13.95
N GLY A 4 -7.77 -36.63 15.00
CA GLY A 4 -6.33 -36.82 14.98
C GLY A 4 -5.91 -38.08 14.21
N TRP A 5 -6.78 -39.09 14.19
CA TRP A 5 -6.58 -40.33 13.43
C TRP A 5 -6.81 -40.11 11.92
N LEU A 6 -7.91 -39.44 11.57
CA LEU A 6 -8.22 -39.08 10.16
C LEU A 6 -7.15 -38.17 9.51
N ARG A 7 -6.51 -37.29 10.29
CA ARG A 7 -5.40 -36.46 9.77
C ARG A 7 -4.09 -37.23 9.56
N ARG A 8 -3.87 -38.34 10.27
CA ARG A 8 -2.69 -39.19 10.06
C ARG A 8 -2.88 -40.07 8.84
N GLU A 9 -4.06 -40.65 8.68
CA GLU A 9 -4.40 -41.51 7.54
C GLU A 9 -4.38 -40.72 6.22
N ALA A 10 -4.86 -39.47 6.23
CA ALA A 10 -4.75 -38.57 5.08
C ALA A 10 -3.29 -38.26 4.69
N LYS A 11 -2.40 -38.03 5.68
CA LYS A 11 -0.97 -37.79 5.42
C LYS A 11 -0.24 -39.03 4.91
N GLU A 12 -0.57 -40.21 5.42
CA GLU A 12 0.03 -41.47 4.92
C GLU A 12 -0.41 -41.80 3.51
N ASN A 13 -1.67 -41.51 3.14
CA ASN A 13 -2.14 -41.67 1.77
C ASN A 13 -1.53 -40.63 0.80
N ASP A 14 -1.32 -39.39 1.23
CA ASP A 14 -0.63 -38.39 0.40
C ASP A 14 0.84 -38.76 0.17
N ILE A 15 1.52 -39.32 1.18
CA ILE A 15 2.89 -39.80 1.04
C ILE A 15 2.96 -41.02 0.11
N ARG A 16 2.03 -41.98 0.23
CA ARG A 16 1.96 -43.12 -0.70
C ARG A 16 1.66 -42.69 -2.13
N ASN A 17 0.76 -41.72 -2.34
CA ASN A 17 0.49 -41.19 -3.67
C ASN A 17 1.72 -40.49 -4.29
N LEU A 18 2.56 -39.84 -3.48
CA LEU A 18 3.82 -39.26 -3.92
C LEU A 18 4.90 -40.32 -4.23
N GLU A 19 4.89 -41.44 -3.52
CA GLU A 19 5.79 -42.58 -3.76
C GLU A 19 5.35 -43.41 -4.99
N GLU A 20 4.04 -43.53 -5.25
CA GLU A 20 3.49 -44.32 -6.37
C GLU A 20 3.42 -43.55 -7.71
N ASN A 21 3.58 -42.21 -7.70
CA ASN A 21 3.64 -41.37 -8.92
C ASN A 21 4.91 -40.48 -8.98
N PRO A 22 6.12 -41.06 -9.14
CA PRO A 22 7.38 -40.31 -9.21
C PRO A 22 7.62 -39.57 -10.55
N LEU A 23 6.64 -39.55 -11.45
CA LEU A 23 6.75 -39.01 -12.83
C LEU A 23 7.45 -37.64 -12.94
N PRO A 24 7.25 -36.66 -12.03
CA PRO A 24 7.95 -35.36 -12.13
C PRO A 24 9.45 -35.43 -11.82
N LEU A 25 9.88 -36.39 -10.99
CA LEU A 25 11.28 -36.51 -10.56
C LEU A 25 12.11 -37.32 -11.55
N GLU A 26 11.51 -38.33 -12.19
CA GLU A 26 12.17 -39.06 -13.28
C GLU A 26 12.37 -38.17 -14.51
N GLU A 27 11.37 -37.37 -14.91
CA GLU A 27 11.53 -36.40 -16.02
C GLU A 27 12.61 -35.36 -15.74
N VAL A 28 12.74 -34.87 -14.50
CA VAL A 28 13.81 -33.95 -14.12
C VAL A 28 15.18 -34.65 -14.14
N SER A 29 15.25 -35.92 -13.73
CA SER A 29 16.51 -36.71 -13.76
C SER A 29 16.96 -37.04 -15.19
N VAL A 30 16.02 -37.33 -16.09
CA VAL A 30 16.29 -37.60 -17.51
C VAL A 30 16.71 -36.30 -18.21
N ASN A 31 16.00 -35.20 -17.99
CA ASN A 31 16.38 -33.90 -18.53
C ASN A 31 17.74 -33.42 -18.02
N THR A 32 18.09 -33.65 -16.75
CA THR A 32 19.41 -33.27 -16.23
C THR A 32 20.52 -34.13 -16.83
N ASN A 33 20.31 -35.44 -16.99
CA ASN A 33 21.29 -36.34 -17.61
C ASN A 33 21.46 -36.13 -19.12
N GLU A 34 20.44 -35.69 -19.85
CA GLU A 34 20.56 -35.36 -21.28
C GLU A 34 21.14 -33.97 -21.53
N ASN A 35 20.86 -32.99 -20.66
CA ASN A 35 21.32 -31.62 -20.86
C ASN A 35 22.75 -31.37 -20.34
N LEU A 36 23.22 -32.10 -19.32
CA LEU A 36 24.59 -31.93 -18.80
C LEU A 36 25.69 -32.23 -19.84
N PRO A 37 25.64 -33.35 -20.59
CA PRO A 37 26.65 -33.67 -21.60
C PRO A 37 26.65 -32.66 -22.74
N THR A 38 25.47 -32.19 -23.14
CA THR A 38 25.29 -31.18 -24.18
C THR A 38 25.85 -29.84 -23.74
N GLY A 39 25.60 -29.42 -22.50
CA GLY A 39 26.18 -28.21 -21.90
C GLY A 39 27.70 -28.28 -21.75
N LEU A 40 28.24 -29.43 -21.31
CA LEU A 40 29.68 -29.67 -21.20
C LEU A 40 30.36 -29.62 -22.58
N HIS A 41 29.76 -30.26 -23.59
CA HIS A 41 30.33 -30.28 -24.93
C HIS A 41 30.26 -28.91 -25.62
N CYS A 42 29.20 -28.13 -25.37
CA CYS A 42 29.09 -26.74 -25.81
C CYS A 42 30.04 -25.79 -25.08
N ALA A 43 30.49 -26.11 -23.85
CA ALA A 43 31.47 -25.32 -23.11
C ALA A 43 32.93 -25.64 -23.50
N GLU A 44 33.24 -26.90 -23.83
CA GLU A 44 34.60 -27.34 -24.16
C GLU A 44 35.12 -26.81 -25.51
N LYS A 45 34.27 -26.80 -26.55
CA LYS A 45 34.64 -26.28 -27.88
C LYS A 45 35.08 -24.81 -27.87
N PRO A 46 34.32 -23.86 -27.30
CA PRO A 46 34.76 -22.47 -27.19
C PRO A 46 35.93 -22.31 -26.20
N SER A 47 36.00 -23.08 -25.11
CA SER A 47 37.13 -23.03 -24.16
C SER A 47 38.47 -23.34 -24.82
N ASN A 48 38.52 -24.39 -25.66
CA ASN A 48 39.74 -24.75 -26.39
C ASN A 48 40.11 -23.74 -27.48
N ASN A 49 39.12 -23.14 -28.15
CA ASN A 49 39.36 -22.05 -29.11
C ASN A 49 39.85 -20.77 -28.41
N ILE A 50 39.30 -20.42 -27.25
CA ILE A 50 39.70 -19.25 -26.46
C ILE A 50 41.11 -19.43 -25.89
N LYS A 51 41.49 -20.64 -25.44
CA LYS A 51 42.86 -20.94 -24.98
C LYS A 51 43.91 -20.71 -26.07
N ASN A 52 43.61 -21.12 -27.30
CA ASN A 52 44.51 -20.90 -28.43
C ASN A 52 44.60 -19.41 -28.79
N VAL A 53 43.48 -18.69 -28.81
CA VAL A 53 43.48 -17.23 -29.07
C VAL A 53 44.20 -16.45 -27.97
N THR A 54 43.94 -16.76 -26.69
CA THR A 54 44.62 -16.11 -25.55
C THR A 54 46.13 -16.37 -25.54
N SER A 55 46.59 -17.56 -25.97
CA SER A 55 48.02 -17.85 -26.11
C SER A 55 48.70 -17.04 -27.22
N VAL A 56 47.96 -16.69 -28.28
CA VAL A 56 48.45 -15.86 -29.39
C VAL A 56 48.38 -14.38 -29.03
N THR A 57 47.29 -13.92 -28.42
CA THR A 57 47.13 -12.51 -27.99
C THR A 57 48.01 -12.13 -26.81
N ASN A 58 48.49 -13.09 -26.00
CA ASN A 58 49.44 -12.81 -24.92
C ASN A 58 50.91 -12.78 -25.38
N LYS A 59 51.25 -13.41 -26.51
CA LYS A 59 52.60 -13.40 -27.09
C LYS A 59 52.87 -12.15 -27.93
N VAL A 60 51.86 -11.65 -28.64
CA VAL A 60 52.03 -10.48 -29.53
C VAL A 60 52.42 -9.19 -28.77
N PRO A 61 51.87 -8.84 -27.59
CA PRO A 61 52.26 -7.63 -26.87
C PRO A 61 53.66 -7.75 -26.23
N THR A 62 54.00 -8.89 -25.65
CA THR A 62 55.28 -9.09 -24.94
C THR A 62 56.47 -9.11 -25.89
N ASP A 63 56.34 -9.76 -27.06
CA ASP A 63 57.42 -9.81 -28.05
C ASP A 63 57.55 -8.48 -28.83
N PHE A 64 56.44 -7.75 -29.05
CA PHE A 64 56.46 -6.46 -29.75
C PHE A 64 56.95 -5.31 -28.85
N ILE A 65 56.59 -5.31 -27.56
CA ILE A 65 57.07 -4.32 -26.56
C ILE A 65 58.57 -4.52 -26.30
N ASN A 66 59.05 -5.77 -26.24
CA ASN A 66 60.47 -6.07 -26.05
C ASN A 66 61.32 -5.83 -27.31
N ALA A 67 60.76 -6.01 -28.50
CA ALA A 67 61.48 -5.71 -29.76
C ALA A 67 61.60 -4.20 -30.04
N HIS A 68 60.62 -3.39 -29.61
CA HIS A 68 60.65 -1.94 -29.84
C HIS A 68 61.60 -1.20 -28.89
N SER A 69 61.80 -1.71 -27.67
CA SER A 69 62.70 -1.10 -26.67
C SER A 69 64.20 -1.27 -27.00
N MET A 70 64.56 -2.22 -27.88
CA MET A 70 65.95 -2.50 -28.25
C MET A 70 66.49 -1.69 -29.44
N PHE A 71 65.66 -1.01 -30.25
CA PHE A 71 66.07 -0.60 -31.60
C PHE A 71 66.50 0.85 -31.85
N GLU A 72 66.61 1.77 -30.87
CA GLU A 72 66.84 3.20 -31.21
C GLU A 72 67.94 3.94 -30.42
N TYR A 73 68.98 4.28 -31.19
CA TYR A 73 70.24 4.96 -30.89
C TYR A 73 70.08 6.45 -30.50
N GLU A 74 70.92 6.91 -29.55
CA GLU A 74 70.75 8.08 -28.66
C GLU A 74 70.74 9.51 -29.27
N MET A 75 70.85 9.71 -30.59
CA MET A 75 70.75 11.05 -31.20
C MET A 75 69.54 11.28 -32.11
N TYR A 76 68.76 10.24 -32.42
CA TYR A 76 67.59 10.34 -33.30
C TYR A 76 66.28 10.64 -32.55
N ASN A 77 66.30 10.52 -31.21
CA ASN A 77 65.09 10.52 -30.38
C ASN A 77 64.45 11.90 -30.21
N SER A 78 65.21 13.00 -30.03
CA SER A 78 64.56 14.31 -29.81
C SER A 78 63.82 14.84 -31.05
N ARG A 79 64.34 14.57 -32.26
CA ARG A 79 63.66 14.93 -33.52
C ARG A 79 62.45 14.03 -33.78
N LYS A 80 62.55 12.74 -33.46
CA LYS A 80 61.41 11.80 -33.51
C LYS A 80 60.30 12.25 -32.58
N TYR A 81 60.62 12.53 -31.32
CA TYR A 81 59.66 13.05 -30.33
C TYR A 81 59.07 14.39 -30.76
N LYS A 82 59.85 15.29 -31.36
CA LYS A 82 59.30 16.56 -31.89
C LYS A 82 58.30 16.36 -33.03
N ARG A 83 58.52 15.38 -33.92
CA ARG A 83 57.59 15.04 -35.01
C ARG A 83 56.35 14.30 -34.51
N LEU A 84 56.52 13.37 -33.57
CA LEU A 84 55.40 12.67 -32.93
C LEU A 84 54.56 13.64 -32.11
N ASN A 85 55.20 14.57 -31.39
CA ASN A 85 54.53 15.60 -30.61
C ASN A 85 53.64 16.50 -31.48
N SER A 86 54.04 16.85 -32.71
CA SER A 86 53.16 17.64 -33.59
C SER A 86 51.92 16.88 -34.06
N ILE A 87 52.04 15.56 -34.27
CA ILE A 87 50.91 14.69 -34.62
C ILE A 87 49.98 14.53 -33.43
N TRP A 88 50.53 14.20 -32.26
CA TRP A 88 49.77 14.05 -31.01
C TRP A 88 49.10 15.36 -30.62
N LYS A 89 49.81 16.49 -30.72
CA LYS A 89 49.25 17.82 -30.47
C LYS A 89 48.01 18.09 -31.33
N LYS A 90 48.09 17.85 -32.64
CA LYS A 90 46.94 18.04 -33.54
C LYS A 90 45.75 17.14 -33.18
N ALA A 91 46.02 15.92 -32.71
CA ALA A 91 44.97 15.00 -32.28
C ALA A 91 44.33 15.43 -30.94
N ILE A 92 45.15 15.80 -29.95
CA ILE A 92 44.71 16.24 -28.62
C ILE A 92 43.99 17.60 -28.65
N GLU A 93 44.37 18.48 -29.57
CA GLU A 93 43.65 19.75 -29.82
C GLU A 93 42.32 19.54 -30.58
N GLY A 94 42.12 18.36 -31.18
CA GLY A 94 40.87 17.98 -31.83
C GLY A 94 39.81 17.47 -30.84
N THR A 95 38.55 17.38 -31.27
CA THR A 95 37.49 16.79 -30.44
C THR A 95 37.57 15.25 -30.45
N ILE A 96 37.26 14.60 -29.32
CA ILE A 96 37.30 13.13 -29.20
C ILE A 96 36.38 12.45 -30.24
N SER A 97 35.24 13.07 -30.55
CA SER A 97 34.31 12.59 -31.57
C SER A 97 34.89 12.58 -32.99
N GLN A 98 35.82 13.50 -33.30
CA GLN A 98 36.50 13.56 -34.60
C GLN A 98 37.67 12.56 -34.70
N VAL A 99 38.39 12.36 -33.59
CA VAL A 99 39.58 11.50 -33.54
C VAL A 99 39.21 10.03 -33.36
N GLY A 100 38.08 9.76 -32.68
CA GLY A 100 37.70 8.43 -32.22
C GLY A 100 38.28 8.15 -30.83
N LEU A 101 37.44 7.65 -29.91
CA LEU A 101 37.80 7.46 -28.50
C LEU A 101 39.03 6.58 -28.31
N GLU A 102 39.07 5.40 -28.93
CA GLU A 102 40.19 4.46 -28.80
C GLU A 102 41.51 5.05 -29.31
N THR A 103 41.45 5.74 -30.45
CA THR A 103 42.62 6.40 -31.03
C THR A 103 43.10 7.55 -30.14
N TYR A 104 42.16 8.33 -29.58
CA TYR A 104 42.46 9.40 -28.64
C TYR A 104 43.11 8.87 -27.36
N LEU A 105 42.56 7.80 -26.77
CA LEU A 105 43.12 7.11 -25.61
C LEU A 105 44.56 6.65 -25.88
N GLN A 106 44.81 6.04 -27.05
CA GLN A 106 46.14 5.60 -27.43
C GLN A 106 47.13 6.76 -27.54
N TYR A 107 46.72 7.92 -28.08
CA TYR A 107 47.58 9.10 -28.12
C TYR A 107 47.94 9.63 -26.73
N VAL A 108 46.99 9.63 -25.80
CA VAL A 108 47.27 10.03 -24.41
C VAL A 108 48.22 9.03 -23.72
N LEU A 109 48.04 7.72 -23.92
CA LEU A 109 48.97 6.70 -23.42
C LEU A 109 50.38 6.88 -23.98
N ASN A 110 50.50 7.15 -25.28
CA ASN A 110 51.78 7.38 -25.93
C ASN A 110 52.49 8.62 -25.37
N LEU A 111 51.75 9.69 -25.04
CA LEU A 111 52.31 10.88 -24.39
C LEU A 111 52.87 10.57 -22.99
N TYR A 112 52.15 9.80 -22.18
CA TYR A 112 52.64 9.38 -20.86
C TYR A 112 53.86 8.45 -20.95
N GLY A 113 53.85 7.48 -21.87
CA GLY A 113 55.01 6.63 -22.13
C GLY A 113 56.23 7.44 -22.56
N ALA A 114 56.04 8.44 -23.42
CA ALA A 114 57.11 9.35 -23.82
C ALA A 114 57.67 10.17 -22.64
N ILE A 115 56.81 10.62 -21.72
CA ILE A 115 57.24 11.34 -20.50
C ILE A 115 58.11 10.43 -19.62
N ASP A 116 57.69 9.18 -19.40
CA ASP A 116 58.42 8.24 -18.55
C ASP A 116 59.78 7.87 -19.14
N GLU A 117 59.84 7.62 -20.46
CA GLU A 117 61.10 7.38 -21.16
C GLU A 117 62.06 8.57 -21.10
N LEU A 118 61.55 9.80 -21.29
CA LEU A 118 62.35 11.02 -21.24
C LEU A 118 62.86 11.32 -19.83
N LYS A 119 62.09 10.97 -18.78
CA LYS A 119 62.51 11.10 -17.37
C LYS A 119 63.58 10.09 -16.99
N GLN A 120 63.45 8.83 -17.41
CA GLN A 120 64.42 7.78 -17.04
C GLN A 120 65.81 8.00 -17.63
N ARG A 121 65.90 8.66 -18.80
CA ARG A 121 67.16 8.82 -19.54
C ARG A 121 67.91 10.15 -19.27
N ASP A 122 67.40 10.99 -18.37
CA ASP A 122 68.04 12.23 -17.87
C ASP A 122 68.61 13.16 -18.98
N PHE A 123 67.84 13.36 -20.06
CA PHE A 123 68.27 14.15 -21.22
C PHE A 123 68.26 15.66 -20.92
N LYS A 124 69.43 16.24 -20.62
CA LYS A 124 69.64 17.69 -20.38
C LYS A 124 69.13 18.61 -21.51
N GLY A 125 69.07 18.13 -22.75
CA GLY A 125 68.57 18.88 -23.91
C GLY A 125 67.07 18.72 -24.21
N ALA A 126 66.36 17.87 -23.48
CA ALA A 126 64.95 17.54 -23.75
C ALA A 126 63.95 18.25 -22.84
N ILE A 127 64.40 19.04 -21.85
CA ILE A 127 63.57 19.66 -20.81
C ILE A 127 62.34 20.36 -21.40
N LYS A 128 62.54 21.21 -22.42
CA LYS A 128 61.44 21.94 -23.08
C LYS A 128 60.44 21.02 -23.80
N ILE A 129 60.93 19.95 -24.43
CA ILE A 129 60.05 18.97 -25.10
C ILE A 129 59.28 18.17 -24.06
N THR A 130 59.94 17.78 -22.97
CA THR A 130 59.30 17.09 -21.83
C THR A 130 58.22 17.96 -21.21
N GLU A 131 58.45 19.27 -21.03
CA GLU A 131 57.42 20.21 -20.56
C GLU A 131 56.24 20.31 -21.53
N GLU A 132 56.49 20.47 -22.84
CA GLU A 132 55.45 20.53 -23.87
C GLU A 132 54.60 19.23 -23.90
N ILE A 133 55.24 18.07 -23.81
CA ILE A 133 54.56 16.76 -23.78
C ILE A 133 53.76 16.61 -22.48
N ASN A 134 54.29 17.02 -21.32
CA ASN A 134 53.54 17.01 -20.05
C ASN A 134 52.28 17.89 -20.12
N ILE A 135 52.37 19.08 -20.70
CA ILE A 135 51.22 19.97 -20.89
C ILE A 135 50.18 19.29 -21.79
N LEU A 136 50.59 18.71 -22.90
CA LEU A 136 49.68 18.01 -23.81
C LEU A 136 49.05 16.76 -23.20
N ALA A 137 49.81 15.97 -22.44
CA ALA A 137 49.27 14.82 -21.70
C ALA A 137 48.21 15.27 -20.69
N SER A 138 48.48 16.35 -19.95
CA SER A 138 47.53 16.91 -18.98
C SER A 138 46.25 17.44 -19.65
N LEU A 139 46.37 18.07 -20.82
CA LEU A 139 45.24 18.54 -21.60
C LEU A 139 44.42 17.37 -22.15
N GLY A 140 45.08 16.36 -22.71
CA GLY A 140 44.43 15.14 -23.19
C GLY A 140 43.67 14.40 -22.09
N TRP A 141 44.27 14.28 -20.91
CA TRP A 141 43.63 13.70 -19.72
C TRP A 141 42.39 14.50 -19.28
N LYS A 142 42.49 15.83 -19.25
CA LYS A 142 41.35 16.70 -18.94
C LYS A 142 40.22 16.53 -19.96
N SER A 143 40.52 16.53 -21.25
CA SER A 143 39.51 16.33 -22.30
C SER A 143 38.82 14.97 -22.20
N LEU A 144 39.53 13.91 -21.79
CA LEU A 144 38.93 12.60 -21.54
C LEU A 144 37.97 12.62 -20.34
N LYS A 145 38.31 13.36 -19.27
CA LYS A 145 37.40 13.56 -18.12
C LYS A 145 36.15 14.34 -18.52
N ASP A 146 36.34 15.44 -19.24
CA ASP A 146 35.23 16.28 -19.71
C ASP A 146 34.29 15.46 -20.61
N TYR A 147 34.85 14.67 -21.54
CA TYR A 147 34.09 13.75 -22.38
C TYR A 147 33.37 12.66 -21.59
N TYR A 148 34.01 12.10 -20.56
CA TYR A 148 33.36 11.14 -19.67
C TYR A 148 32.14 11.74 -18.97
N ILE A 149 32.28 12.94 -18.41
CA ILE A 149 31.18 13.67 -17.77
C ILE A 149 30.06 13.94 -18.78
N GLU A 150 30.39 14.37 -20.00
CA GLU A 150 29.40 14.57 -21.06
C GLU A 150 28.64 13.28 -21.38
N LEU A 151 29.34 12.15 -21.53
CA LEU A 151 28.71 10.84 -21.75
C LEU A 151 27.73 10.48 -20.63
N LEU A 152 28.10 10.70 -19.36
CA LEU A 152 27.24 10.42 -18.22
C LEU A 152 25.97 11.29 -18.17
N LEU A 153 25.98 12.44 -18.84
CA LEU A 153 24.86 13.38 -18.94
C LEU A 153 24.05 13.25 -20.24
N THR A 154 24.48 12.40 -21.19
CA THR A 154 23.81 12.25 -22.50
C THR A 154 22.37 11.72 -22.43
N VAL A 155 21.96 11.13 -21.30
CA VAL A 155 20.62 10.58 -21.14
C VAL A 155 19.57 11.69 -21.22
N ARG A 156 18.66 11.60 -22.20
CA ARG A 156 17.63 12.62 -22.43
C ARG A 156 16.48 12.49 -21.42
N VAL A 157 16.09 13.63 -20.85
CA VAL A 157 14.90 13.78 -19.97
C VAL A 157 13.62 13.22 -20.62
N SER A 158 13.50 13.29 -21.95
CA SER A 158 12.33 12.81 -22.71
C SER A 158 12.10 11.29 -22.68
N ARG A 159 13.16 10.49 -22.49
CA ARG A 159 13.01 9.03 -22.33
C ARG A 159 12.41 8.67 -20.97
N PHE A 160 12.61 9.52 -19.96
CA PHE A 160 12.10 9.28 -18.61
C PHE A 160 10.63 9.60 -18.46
N THR A 161 10.12 10.63 -19.14
CA THR A 161 8.67 10.88 -19.20
C THR A 161 7.95 9.70 -19.85
N GLN A 162 8.55 9.13 -20.91
CA GLN A 162 8.04 7.93 -21.58
C GLN A 162 8.10 6.68 -20.67
N LEU A 163 9.16 6.53 -19.88
CA LEU A 163 9.29 5.47 -18.87
C LEU A 163 8.24 5.61 -17.75
N ALA A 164 8.00 6.82 -17.25
CA ALA A 164 7.00 7.11 -16.23
C ALA A 164 5.57 6.86 -16.72
N GLU A 165 5.32 7.04 -18.03
CA GLU A 165 4.07 6.73 -18.71
C GLU A 165 3.94 5.23 -19.09
N GLY A 166 4.97 4.41 -18.81
CA GLY A 166 4.97 2.98 -19.12
C GLY A 166 5.05 2.66 -20.62
N THR A 167 5.43 3.64 -21.44
CA THR A 167 5.46 3.50 -22.92
C THR A 167 6.74 2.84 -23.44
N ILE A 168 7.77 2.69 -22.60
CA ILE A 168 9.04 2.05 -22.95
C ILE A 168 9.43 1.06 -21.83
N PRO A 169 9.97 -0.14 -22.16
CA PRO A 169 10.55 -1.06 -21.18
C PRO A 169 11.62 -0.38 -20.33
N ALA A 170 11.80 -0.82 -19.07
CA ALA A 170 12.78 -0.28 -18.10
C ALA A 170 14.25 -0.56 -18.45
N GLU A 171 14.56 -0.68 -19.73
CA GLU A 171 15.80 -1.20 -20.27
C GLU A 171 16.73 -0.04 -20.63
N LEU A 172 17.56 0.31 -19.65
CA LEU A 172 18.78 1.12 -19.74
C LEU A 172 18.58 2.63 -19.94
N LEU A 173 19.33 3.40 -19.13
CA LEU A 173 19.42 4.85 -19.34
C LEU A 173 20.42 5.16 -20.45
N PHE A 174 21.49 4.37 -20.53
CA PHE A 174 22.51 4.51 -21.56
C PHE A 174 22.23 3.60 -22.75
N GLU A 175 22.44 4.13 -23.95
CA GLU A 175 22.47 3.31 -25.15
C GLU A 175 23.74 2.45 -25.17
N LYS A 176 23.68 1.29 -25.84
CA LYS A 176 24.83 0.37 -25.96
C LYS A 176 26.13 1.06 -26.41
N PRO A 177 26.13 2.00 -27.39
CA PRO A 177 27.34 2.72 -27.75
C PRO A 177 27.93 3.56 -26.62
N THR A 178 27.07 4.19 -25.81
CA THR A 178 27.49 4.97 -24.64
C THR A 178 28.11 4.06 -23.58
N ILE A 179 27.50 2.90 -23.31
CA ILE A 179 28.04 1.90 -22.38
C ILE A 179 29.43 1.45 -22.83
N TYR A 180 29.59 1.14 -24.12
CA TYR A 180 30.89 0.76 -24.69
C TYR A 180 31.95 1.85 -24.49
N SER A 181 31.63 3.11 -24.79
CA SER A 181 32.55 4.23 -24.59
C SER A 181 32.94 4.40 -23.12
N ILE A 182 31.99 4.24 -22.19
CA ILE A 182 32.25 4.30 -20.75
C ILE A 182 33.16 3.15 -20.30
N GLN A 183 32.94 1.92 -20.78
CA GLN A 183 33.79 0.77 -20.48
C GLN A 183 35.23 0.96 -21.00
N CYS A 184 35.40 1.60 -22.17
CA CYS A 184 36.72 1.96 -22.69
C CYS A 184 37.44 2.95 -21.76
N LEU A 185 36.71 3.94 -21.24
CA LEU A 185 37.23 4.92 -20.27
C LEU A 185 37.53 4.27 -18.91
N GLN A 186 36.73 3.31 -18.45
CA GLN A 186 36.95 2.57 -17.21
C GLN A 186 38.30 1.84 -17.21
N LYS A 187 38.69 1.25 -18.35
CA LYS A 187 39.99 0.57 -18.50
C LYS A 187 41.19 1.52 -18.46
N PHE A 188 40.94 2.81 -18.71
CA PHE A 188 41.97 3.84 -18.81
C PHE A 188 42.17 4.64 -17.52
N PHE A 189 41.09 5.00 -16.84
CA PHE A 189 41.14 5.74 -15.57
C PHE A 189 41.55 4.85 -14.39
N TYR A 190 42.13 5.46 -13.35
CA TYR A 190 42.27 4.78 -12.07
C TYR A 190 40.88 4.44 -11.52
N HIS A 191 40.70 3.20 -11.05
CA HIS A 191 39.39 2.68 -10.66
C HIS A 191 38.62 3.60 -9.70
N ASN A 192 39.28 4.11 -8.66
CA ASN A 192 38.67 5.03 -7.71
C ASN A 192 38.25 6.36 -8.36
N GLU A 193 39.09 6.95 -9.21
CA GLU A 193 38.79 8.21 -9.88
C GLU A 193 37.61 8.07 -10.84
N PHE A 194 37.56 6.98 -11.60
CA PHE A 194 36.44 6.66 -12.50
C PHE A 194 35.11 6.59 -11.75
N ILE A 195 35.10 5.90 -10.61
CA ILE A 195 33.89 5.71 -9.79
C ILE A 195 33.47 7.00 -9.13
N GLU A 196 34.40 7.79 -8.59
CA GLU A 196 34.06 9.06 -7.91
C GLU A 196 33.48 10.08 -8.90
N ILE A 197 34.03 10.18 -10.12
CA ILE A 197 33.44 11.02 -11.18
C ILE A 197 32.03 10.49 -11.52
N TYR A 198 31.86 9.17 -11.67
CA TYR A 198 30.56 8.57 -11.94
C TYR A 198 29.53 8.94 -10.87
N LYS A 199 29.85 8.68 -9.58
CA LYS A 199 28.97 8.94 -8.44
C LYS A 199 28.54 10.40 -8.39
N PHE A 200 29.50 11.32 -8.48
CA PHE A 200 29.25 12.75 -8.40
C PHE A 200 28.33 13.22 -9.53
N THR A 201 28.69 12.92 -10.79
CA THR A 201 27.92 13.36 -11.96
C THR A 201 26.52 12.76 -11.99
N ARG A 202 26.38 11.47 -11.66
CA ARG A 202 25.07 10.79 -11.69
C ARG A 202 24.17 11.20 -10.52
N SER A 203 24.73 11.51 -9.35
CA SER A 203 23.93 12.03 -8.23
C SER A 203 23.32 13.40 -8.55
N GLU A 204 24.10 14.33 -9.11
CA GLU A 204 23.59 15.62 -9.56
C GLU A 204 22.55 15.48 -10.68
N TYR A 205 22.76 14.53 -11.59
CA TYR A 205 21.79 14.21 -12.62
C TYR A 205 20.45 13.73 -12.05
N PHE A 206 20.46 12.86 -11.02
CA PHE A 206 19.25 12.43 -10.31
C PHE A 206 18.49 13.62 -9.73
N ARG A 207 19.18 14.54 -9.05
CA ARG A 207 18.57 15.74 -8.47
C ARG A 207 17.95 16.63 -9.55
N LEU A 208 18.62 16.80 -10.68
CA LEU A 208 18.09 17.58 -11.81
C LEU A 208 16.79 16.99 -12.37
N LEU A 209 16.71 15.65 -12.51
CA LEU A 209 15.50 14.98 -12.97
C LEU A 209 14.34 15.09 -11.97
N LEU A 210 14.65 14.98 -10.68
CA LEU A 210 13.66 15.00 -9.60
C LEU A 210 13.20 16.40 -9.21
N LYS A 211 13.92 17.44 -9.63
CA LYS A 211 13.65 18.84 -9.25
C LYS A 211 12.19 19.28 -9.43
N LYS A 212 11.51 18.83 -10.50
CA LYS A 212 10.10 19.15 -10.74
C LYS A 212 9.18 18.50 -9.70
N PHE A 213 9.42 17.22 -9.38
CA PHE A 213 8.66 16.51 -8.37
C PHE A 213 8.95 17.04 -6.97
N HIS A 214 10.21 17.35 -6.67
CA HIS A 214 10.62 17.99 -5.44
C HIS A 214 9.85 19.31 -5.24
N PHE A 215 9.88 20.20 -6.23
CA PHE A 215 9.18 21.48 -6.18
C PHE A 215 7.66 21.31 -6.02
N ALA A 216 7.05 20.40 -6.78
CA ALA A 216 5.60 20.17 -6.75
C ALA A 216 5.11 19.43 -5.49
N SER A 217 5.98 18.70 -4.80
CA SER A 217 5.65 17.94 -3.60
C SER A 217 5.99 18.70 -2.31
N ASP A 218 6.79 19.77 -2.38
CA ASP A 218 7.16 20.55 -1.21
C ASP A 218 5.98 21.42 -0.73
N PRO A 219 5.53 21.25 0.53
CA PRO A 219 4.42 22.01 1.06
C PRO A 219 4.56 23.53 1.05
N ILE A 220 5.79 24.06 1.05
CA ILE A 220 6.04 25.51 0.98
C ILE A 220 5.45 26.11 -0.31
N ASN A 221 5.35 25.30 -1.38
CA ASN A 221 4.96 25.77 -2.70
C ASN A 221 3.43 25.74 -2.92
N PHE A 222 2.65 25.23 -1.97
CA PHE A 222 1.18 25.26 -2.05
C PHE A 222 0.63 26.64 -1.72
N LYS A 223 0.54 27.52 -2.73
CA LYS A 223 -0.05 28.86 -2.59
C LYS A 223 -1.58 28.84 -2.42
N ASN A 224 -2.28 27.81 -2.93
CA ASN A 224 -3.72 27.55 -2.77
C ASN A 224 -3.97 26.03 -2.85
N ARG A 225 -4.79 25.48 -1.92
CA ARG A 225 -5.07 24.02 -1.80
C ARG A 225 -5.73 23.41 -3.04
N ASP A 226 -6.48 24.20 -3.81
CA ASP A 226 -7.23 23.74 -4.99
C ASP A 226 -6.34 23.28 -6.17
N SER A 227 -5.02 23.48 -6.08
CA SER A 227 -4.05 23.07 -7.10
C SER A 227 -3.21 21.84 -6.73
N PHE A 228 -3.49 21.22 -5.58
CA PHE A 228 -2.75 20.06 -5.12
C PHE A 228 -3.08 18.83 -5.98
N ASP A 229 -2.10 18.38 -6.78
CA ASP A 229 -2.19 17.08 -7.45
C ASP A 229 -2.11 15.97 -6.40
N GLU A 230 -3.26 15.41 -6.08
CA GLU A 230 -3.45 14.36 -5.09
C GLU A 230 -2.51 13.15 -5.27
N LYS A 231 -2.02 12.94 -6.50
CA LYS A 231 -1.14 11.83 -6.88
C LYS A 231 0.33 12.21 -6.94
N ILE A 232 0.74 13.42 -6.54
CA ILE A 232 2.12 13.90 -6.73
C ILE A 232 3.16 13.05 -6.01
N TYR A 233 2.89 12.64 -4.76
CA TYR A 233 3.80 11.79 -3.97
C TYR A 233 3.93 10.38 -4.55
N GLN A 234 2.84 9.84 -5.08
CA GLN A 234 2.83 8.54 -5.77
C GLN A 234 3.64 8.60 -7.07
N LYS A 235 3.49 9.68 -7.85
CA LYS A 235 4.29 9.93 -9.05
C LYS A 235 5.78 10.08 -8.71
N TYR A 236 6.11 10.84 -7.66
CA TYR A 236 7.49 11.01 -7.21
C TYR A 236 8.09 9.66 -6.80
N SER A 237 7.47 8.93 -5.88
CA SER A 237 7.97 7.63 -5.40
C SER A 237 8.14 6.61 -6.53
N LEU A 238 7.19 6.52 -7.45
CA LEU A 238 7.29 5.67 -8.63
C LEU A 238 8.49 6.08 -9.51
N PHE A 239 8.61 7.38 -9.80
CA PHE A 239 9.67 7.88 -10.67
C PHE A 239 11.07 7.68 -10.07
N LEU A 240 11.23 7.94 -8.78
CA LEU A 240 12.48 7.67 -8.05
C LEU A 240 12.79 6.17 -8.05
N SER A 241 11.78 5.31 -7.85
CA SER A 241 11.97 3.86 -7.86
C SER A 241 12.44 3.34 -9.22
N LEU A 242 11.87 3.85 -10.31
CA LEU A 242 12.29 3.51 -11.67
C LEU A 242 13.72 4.00 -11.96
N LEU A 243 14.09 5.19 -11.48
CA LEU A 243 15.45 5.70 -11.61
C LEU A 243 16.47 4.81 -10.92
N ILE A 244 16.19 4.38 -9.69
CA ILE A 244 17.05 3.47 -8.92
C ILE A 244 17.27 2.15 -9.69
N GLN A 245 16.19 1.55 -10.20
CA GLN A 245 16.25 0.29 -10.95
C GLN A 245 17.07 0.42 -12.24
N ALA A 246 16.85 1.50 -12.99
CA ALA A 246 17.55 1.74 -14.25
C ALA A 246 19.05 2.03 -14.02
N GLU A 247 19.39 2.79 -12.98
CA GLU A 247 20.79 3.10 -12.65
C GLU A 247 21.56 1.87 -12.17
N HIS A 248 20.95 1.02 -11.35
CA HIS A 248 21.54 -0.27 -10.98
C HIS A 248 21.84 -1.13 -12.20
N THR A 249 20.94 -1.13 -13.20
CA THR A 249 21.15 -1.88 -14.45
C THR A 249 22.32 -1.30 -15.26
N ASN A 250 22.45 0.03 -15.33
CA ASN A 250 23.60 0.66 -15.99
C ASN A 250 24.92 0.30 -15.30
N LEU A 251 24.98 0.38 -13.97
CA LEU A 251 26.17 0.06 -13.20
C LEU A 251 26.61 -1.39 -13.42
N LYS A 252 25.67 -2.33 -13.50
CA LYS A 252 25.96 -3.74 -13.85
C LYS A 252 26.49 -3.93 -15.27
N MET A 253 26.10 -3.09 -16.21
CA MET A 253 26.62 -3.15 -17.58
C MET A 253 27.98 -2.47 -17.71
N ILE A 254 28.22 -1.42 -16.93
CA ILE A 254 29.48 -0.67 -16.96
C ILE A 254 30.58 -1.40 -16.18
N LEU A 255 30.29 -1.80 -14.94
CA LEU A 255 31.22 -2.50 -14.07
C LEU A 255 31.08 -4.01 -14.26
N ASN A 256 32.18 -4.76 -14.10
CA ASN A 256 32.13 -6.22 -14.21
C ASN A 256 31.30 -6.81 -13.04
N ASP A 257 30.55 -7.89 -13.29
CA ASP A 257 29.70 -8.54 -12.27
C ASP A 257 30.47 -8.97 -11.00
N ASN A 258 31.78 -9.19 -11.11
CA ASN A 258 32.66 -9.52 -9.99
C ASN A 258 32.82 -8.37 -8.97
N GLU A 259 32.37 -7.15 -9.30
CA GLU A 259 32.49 -5.94 -8.48
C GLU A 259 31.15 -5.57 -7.79
N ARG A 260 30.38 -6.59 -7.36
CA ARG A 260 29.05 -6.38 -6.76
C ARG A 260 29.05 -5.38 -5.60
N SER A 261 30.03 -5.43 -4.70
CA SER A 261 30.13 -4.49 -3.58
C SER A 261 30.35 -3.05 -4.08
N THR A 262 31.21 -2.86 -5.07
CA THR A 262 31.47 -1.57 -5.70
C THR A 262 30.23 -1.02 -6.39
N ILE A 263 29.47 -1.86 -7.11
CA ILE A 263 28.20 -1.50 -7.75
C ILE A 263 27.20 -0.98 -6.71
N LEU A 264 26.99 -1.73 -5.62
CA LEU A 264 26.03 -1.36 -4.58
C LEU A 264 26.47 -0.09 -3.82
N ASN A 265 27.76 0.05 -3.54
CA ASN A 265 28.32 1.24 -2.91
C ASN A 265 28.16 2.48 -3.80
N ALA A 266 28.44 2.36 -5.11
CA ALA A 266 28.24 3.44 -6.06
C ALA A 266 26.76 3.83 -6.17
N LEU A 267 25.87 2.85 -6.29
CA LEU A 267 24.43 3.08 -6.33
C LEU A 267 23.95 3.81 -5.06
N SER A 268 24.37 3.36 -3.89
CA SER A 268 24.03 3.99 -2.60
C SER A 268 24.44 5.45 -2.56
N SER A 269 25.69 5.77 -2.88
CA SER A 269 26.18 7.16 -2.90
C SER A 269 25.46 8.04 -3.93
N ILE A 270 25.03 7.50 -5.07
CA ILE A 270 24.30 8.25 -6.10
C ILE A 270 22.92 8.66 -5.60
N ILE A 271 22.20 7.72 -4.97
CA ILE A 271 20.78 7.90 -4.66
C ILE A 271 20.56 8.58 -3.30
N GLU A 272 21.53 8.50 -2.38
CA GLU A 272 21.43 9.02 -1.01
C GLU A 272 20.95 10.49 -0.94
N PRO A 273 21.48 11.45 -1.74
CA PRO A 273 20.98 12.82 -1.70
C PRO A 273 19.50 12.95 -2.09
N SER A 274 19.05 12.16 -3.07
CA SER A 274 17.66 12.17 -3.52
C SER A 274 16.71 11.53 -2.49
N LEU A 275 17.16 10.48 -1.80
CA LEU A 275 16.42 9.87 -0.70
C LEU A 275 16.29 10.82 0.49
N ASN A 276 17.35 11.56 0.83
CA ASN A 276 17.33 12.53 1.91
C ASN A 276 16.40 13.71 1.59
N GLU A 277 16.39 14.21 0.36
CA GLU A 277 15.43 15.23 -0.07
C GLU A 277 13.98 14.75 -0.01
N PHE A 278 13.70 13.53 -0.49
CA PHE A 278 12.38 12.94 -0.41
C PHE A 278 11.93 12.78 1.05
N SER A 279 12.82 12.28 1.92
CA SER A 279 12.56 12.14 3.36
C SER A 279 12.22 13.48 4.01
N ALA A 280 12.96 14.54 3.68
CA ALA A 280 12.71 15.89 4.19
C ALA A 280 11.34 16.43 3.75
N ILE A 281 10.95 16.22 2.50
CA ILE A 281 9.62 16.60 2.00
C ILE A 281 8.52 15.86 2.76
N VAL A 282 8.65 14.54 2.92
CA VAL A 282 7.65 13.73 3.60
C VAL A 282 7.53 14.14 5.07
N ASP A 283 8.65 14.42 5.75
CA ASP A 283 8.63 14.87 7.14
C ASP A 283 8.01 16.26 7.32
N HIS A 284 8.33 17.19 6.41
CA HIS A 284 7.70 18.52 6.38
C HIS A 284 6.18 18.39 6.16
N SER A 285 5.77 17.56 5.21
CA SER A 285 4.35 17.29 4.91
C SER A 285 3.64 16.66 6.11
N ASN A 286 4.29 15.70 6.77
CA ASN A 286 3.76 15.06 7.97
C ASN A 286 3.55 16.07 9.11
N THR A 287 4.47 17.02 9.27
CA THR A 287 4.35 18.09 10.29
C THR A 287 3.12 18.97 10.05
N LEU A 288 2.79 19.26 8.78
CA LEU A 288 1.60 20.04 8.43
C LEU A 288 0.31 19.25 8.65
N ILE A 289 0.30 17.95 8.32
CA ILE A 289 -0.87 17.08 8.57
C ILE A 289 -1.16 17.00 10.06
N LYS A 290 -0.14 16.93 10.93
CA LYS A 290 -0.34 16.97 12.39
C LYS A 290 -1.06 18.25 12.85
N ALA A 291 -0.89 19.36 12.16
CA ALA A 291 -1.59 20.61 12.44
C ALA A 291 -3.02 20.66 11.85
N MET A 292 -3.35 19.75 10.93
CA MET A 292 -4.61 19.73 10.16
C MET A 292 -5.32 18.39 10.31
N ALA A 293 -6.20 18.28 11.31
CA ALA A 293 -6.96 17.06 11.59
C ALA A 293 -7.83 16.57 10.41
N THR A 294 -8.13 17.44 9.44
CA THR A 294 -9.01 17.16 8.29
C THR A 294 -8.31 16.50 7.09
N GLU A 295 -6.97 16.42 7.05
CA GLU A 295 -6.22 15.86 5.91
C GLU A 295 -5.57 14.49 6.23
N SER A 296 -6.25 13.65 7.01
CA SER A 296 -5.74 12.34 7.45
C SER A 296 -5.40 11.40 6.28
N ILE A 297 -6.14 11.45 5.17
CA ILE A 297 -5.92 10.63 3.97
C ILE A 297 -4.53 10.89 3.36
N LEU A 298 -4.03 12.13 3.46
CA LEU A 298 -2.72 12.48 2.91
C LEU A 298 -1.59 11.71 3.60
N ALA A 299 -1.72 11.46 4.91
CA ALA A 299 -0.75 10.67 5.65
C ALA A 299 -0.66 9.23 5.14
N PHE A 300 -1.80 8.62 4.76
CA PHE A 300 -1.81 7.30 4.14
C PHE A 300 -1.09 7.30 2.78
N LYS A 301 -1.35 8.30 1.93
CA LYS A 301 -0.68 8.43 0.63
C LYS A 301 0.83 8.63 0.74
N LEU A 302 1.28 9.42 1.72
CA LEU A 302 2.69 9.60 2.02
C LEU A 302 3.33 8.30 2.51
N MET A 303 2.65 7.57 3.39
CA MET A 303 3.11 6.28 3.91
C MET A 303 3.25 5.25 2.79
N GLU A 304 2.26 5.14 1.89
CA GLU A 304 2.29 4.27 0.72
C GLU A 304 3.50 4.59 -0.18
N SER A 305 3.68 5.89 -0.49
CA SER A 305 4.78 6.38 -1.34
C SER A 305 6.15 6.08 -0.72
N LEU A 306 6.27 6.25 0.60
CA LEU A 306 7.50 5.95 1.34
C LEU A 306 7.79 4.44 1.35
N ARG A 307 6.78 3.59 1.53
CA ARG A 307 6.94 2.12 1.47
C ARG A 307 7.44 1.64 0.12
N VAL A 308 6.93 2.20 -0.97
CA VAL A 308 7.39 1.86 -2.34
C VAL A 308 8.89 2.13 -2.47
N ILE A 309 9.38 3.26 -1.94
CA ILE A 309 10.80 3.61 -1.97
C ILE A 309 11.61 2.69 -1.06
N ILE A 310 11.19 2.47 0.20
CA ILE A 310 11.88 1.58 1.13
C ILE A 310 12.05 0.19 0.51
N TYR A 311 10.95 -0.39 0.01
CA TYR A 311 10.98 -1.70 -0.65
C TYR A 311 11.87 -1.72 -1.90
N THR A 312 11.92 -0.63 -2.66
CA THR A 312 12.79 -0.53 -3.83
C THR A 312 14.26 -0.48 -3.45
N VAL A 313 14.62 0.25 -2.38
CA VAL A 313 16.00 0.34 -1.89
C VAL A 313 16.45 -0.98 -1.27
N GLU A 314 15.60 -1.60 -0.45
CA GLU A 314 15.86 -2.89 0.24
C GLU A 314 16.16 -4.06 -0.72
N LYS A 315 15.74 -3.98 -1.98
CA LYS A 315 16.13 -4.95 -3.01
C LYS A 315 17.63 -4.96 -3.30
N TYR A 316 18.33 -3.86 -3.00
CA TYR A 316 19.74 -3.67 -3.33
C TYR A 316 20.62 -3.58 -2.08
N PHE A 317 20.19 -2.82 -1.07
CA PHE A 317 20.92 -2.62 0.19
C PHE A 317 19.98 -2.12 1.29
N GLU A 318 20.45 -2.07 2.54
CA GLU A 318 19.64 -1.61 3.69
C GLU A 318 19.21 -0.16 3.53
N ALA A 319 17.91 0.12 3.72
CA ALA A 319 17.39 1.47 3.55
C ALA A 319 17.97 2.44 4.59
N PRO A 320 18.28 3.69 4.21
CA PRO A 320 18.77 4.69 5.16
C PRO A 320 17.88 4.87 6.38
N ALA A 321 18.49 5.00 7.56
CA ALA A 321 17.78 5.22 8.83
C ALA A 321 16.83 6.43 8.79
N SER A 322 17.15 7.46 8.00
CA SER A 322 16.30 8.63 7.79
C SER A 322 14.90 8.25 7.26
N LEU A 323 14.80 7.29 6.33
CA LEU A 323 13.52 6.83 5.79
C LEU A 323 12.67 6.14 6.87
N TYR A 324 13.26 5.29 7.69
CA TYR A 324 12.54 4.60 8.77
C TYR A 324 12.11 5.55 9.89
N LEU A 325 12.90 6.59 10.19
CA LEU A 325 12.51 7.62 11.16
C LEU A 325 11.26 8.37 10.68
N VAL A 326 11.24 8.78 9.41
CA VAL A 326 10.07 9.44 8.81
C VAL A 326 8.87 8.50 8.74
N TYR A 327 9.08 7.23 8.39
CA TYR A 327 8.05 6.20 8.40
C TYR A 327 7.41 6.02 9.79
N SER A 328 8.24 5.91 10.84
CA SER A 328 7.77 5.83 12.22
C SER A 328 7.01 7.09 12.66
N SER A 329 7.49 8.27 12.23
CA SER A 329 6.80 9.55 12.46
C SER A 329 5.42 9.59 11.79
N LEU A 330 5.26 9.04 10.58
CA LEU A 330 3.98 8.90 9.89
C LEU A 330 3.05 7.91 10.59
N CYS A 331 3.56 6.74 11.01
CA CYS A 331 2.78 5.81 11.83
C CYS A 331 2.26 6.48 13.10
N SER A 332 3.07 7.33 13.75
CA SER A 332 2.63 8.13 14.90
C SER A 332 1.48 9.08 14.54
N THR A 333 1.54 9.78 13.41
CA THR A 333 0.46 10.66 12.94
C THR A 333 -0.82 9.89 12.66
N LEU A 334 -0.73 8.75 11.97
CA LEU A 334 -1.89 7.91 11.68
C LEU A 334 -2.52 7.35 12.97
N ARG A 335 -1.70 6.98 13.96
CA ARG A 335 -2.23 6.60 15.29
C ARG A 335 -3.01 7.74 15.95
N MET A 336 -2.56 8.98 15.84
CA MET A 336 -3.34 10.13 16.33
C MET A 336 -4.68 10.26 15.59
N VAL A 337 -4.70 10.08 14.26
CA VAL A 337 -5.95 10.05 13.48
C VAL A 337 -6.89 8.97 14.02
N PHE A 338 -6.41 7.75 14.21
CA PHE A 338 -7.24 6.65 14.70
C PHE A 338 -7.79 6.91 16.10
N THR A 339 -7.00 7.50 17.00
CA THR A 339 -7.45 7.88 18.36
C THR A 339 -8.43 9.06 18.36
N ALA A 340 -8.33 9.98 17.39
CA ALA A 340 -9.20 11.15 17.29
C ALA A 340 -10.53 10.84 16.59
N PHE A 341 -10.62 9.73 15.85
CA PHE A 341 -11.77 9.41 15.03
C PHE A 341 -13.04 9.09 15.85
N ALA A 342 -12.95 8.34 16.96
CA ALA A 342 -14.11 8.09 17.82
C ALA A 342 -14.68 9.38 18.45
N PRO A 343 -13.86 10.27 19.07
CA PRO A 343 -14.32 11.59 19.51
C PRO A 343 -14.94 12.43 18.39
N TYR A 344 -14.39 12.32 17.18
CA TYR A 344 -14.93 13.00 16.01
C TYR A 344 -16.35 12.50 15.68
N ILE A 345 -16.55 11.18 15.62
CA ILE A 345 -17.88 10.55 15.42
C ILE A 345 -18.89 11.10 16.45
N GLU A 346 -18.53 11.08 17.73
CA GLU A 346 -19.40 11.57 18.82
C GLU A 346 -19.73 13.06 18.64
N SER A 347 -18.74 13.89 18.32
CA SER A 347 -18.94 15.32 18.08
C SER A 347 -19.90 15.58 16.92
N ARG A 348 -19.73 14.88 15.78
CA ARG A 348 -20.60 15.00 14.61
C ARG A 348 -22.03 14.58 14.91
N ILE A 349 -22.24 13.47 15.63
CA ILE A 349 -23.58 13.00 16.01
C ILE A 349 -24.22 13.95 17.02
N ASN A 350 -23.48 14.45 18.00
CA ASN A 350 -23.99 15.38 18.99
C ASN A 350 -24.46 16.71 18.37
N SER A 351 -23.86 17.12 17.24
CA SER A 351 -24.26 18.30 16.47
C SER A 351 -25.60 18.17 15.73
N LEU A 352 -26.16 16.96 15.62
CA LEU A 352 -27.45 16.75 14.97
C LEU A 352 -28.59 17.34 15.80
N ASN A 353 -29.53 18.03 15.15
CA ASN A 353 -30.72 18.58 15.81
C ASN A 353 -31.95 17.67 15.68
N PHE A 354 -31.96 16.79 14.68
CA PHE A 354 -33.02 15.80 14.43
C PHE A 354 -32.42 14.57 13.73
N LEU A 355 -33.17 13.48 13.71
CA LEU A 355 -32.83 12.27 12.95
C LEU A 355 -33.87 12.05 11.84
N PRO A 356 -33.46 11.61 10.64
CA PRO A 356 -34.39 11.30 9.56
C PRO A 356 -35.32 10.15 9.92
N LEU A 357 -36.62 10.30 9.61
CA LEU A 357 -37.64 9.24 9.69
C LEU A 357 -38.10 8.77 8.31
N ASP A 358 -37.52 9.34 7.26
CA ASP A 358 -37.86 9.10 5.86
C ASP A 358 -37.20 7.84 5.26
N GLY A 359 -36.60 7.01 6.11
CA GLY A 359 -35.89 5.80 5.70
C GLY A 359 -34.57 6.05 5.00
N THR A 360 -34.05 7.28 5.02
CA THR A 360 -32.71 7.58 4.54
C THR A 360 -31.67 7.44 5.66
N PRO A 361 -30.46 6.93 5.37
CA PRO A 361 -29.37 6.97 6.34
C PRO A 361 -29.04 8.41 6.73
N CYS A 362 -28.56 8.61 7.96
CA CYS A 362 -28.13 9.93 8.40
C CYS A 362 -26.93 10.42 7.56
N ASN A 363 -26.90 11.72 7.22
CA ASN A 363 -25.74 12.30 6.51
C ASN A 363 -24.42 12.06 7.24
N VAL A 364 -24.44 12.11 8.58
CA VAL A 364 -23.27 11.81 9.42
C VAL A 364 -22.82 10.36 9.27
N THR A 365 -23.74 9.42 9.12
CA THR A 365 -23.41 8.01 8.81
C THR A 365 -22.73 7.91 7.46
N MET A 366 -23.28 8.55 6.42
CA MET A 366 -22.69 8.51 5.08
C MET A 366 -21.26 9.09 5.08
N GLU A 367 -21.05 10.22 5.76
CA GLU A 367 -19.75 10.88 5.92
C GLU A 367 -18.72 9.99 6.65
N ILE A 368 -19.10 9.42 7.81
CA ILE A 368 -18.20 8.58 8.62
C ILE A 368 -17.88 7.29 7.89
N ILE A 369 -18.86 6.65 7.26
CA ILE A 369 -18.66 5.39 6.54
C ILE A 369 -17.82 5.61 5.28
N SER A 370 -18.00 6.72 4.57
CA SER A 370 -17.12 7.11 3.46
C SER A 370 -15.67 7.30 3.94
N THR A 371 -15.46 7.91 5.10
CA THR A 371 -14.11 8.08 5.67
C THR A 371 -13.49 6.73 6.06
N MET A 372 -14.28 5.84 6.67
CA MET A 372 -13.83 4.48 6.99
C MET A 372 -13.52 3.68 5.71
N GLU A 373 -14.27 3.90 4.63
CA GLU A 373 -14.06 3.24 3.34
C GLU A 373 -12.70 3.63 2.77
N GLU A 374 -12.36 4.92 2.81
CA GLU A 374 -11.04 5.40 2.42
C GLU A 374 -9.93 4.80 3.28
N PHE A 375 -10.11 4.66 4.59
CA PHE A 375 -9.13 3.95 5.45
C PHE A 375 -8.96 2.49 5.04
N SER A 376 -10.02 1.86 4.53
CA SER A 376 -9.99 0.47 4.07
C SER A 376 -9.26 0.30 2.73
N ASP A 377 -9.23 1.33 1.89
CA ASP A 377 -8.48 1.33 0.64
C ASP A 377 -6.95 1.35 0.86
N TYR A 378 -6.50 1.92 1.98
CA TYR A 378 -5.10 1.88 2.42
C TYR A 378 -4.84 0.77 3.44
N LEU A 379 -5.40 -0.42 3.20
CA LEU A 379 -5.39 -1.57 4.12
C LEU A 379 -4.01 -1.83 4.73
N GLU A 380 -2.97 -1.89 3.91
CA GLU A 380 -1.62 -2.23 4.35
C GLU A 380 -1.01 -1.14 5.24
N CYS A 381 -1.32 0.14 4.97
CA CYS A 381 -0.88 1.26 5.80
C CYS A 381 -1.67 1.34 7.11
N THR A 382 -2.97 1.04 7.05
CA THR A 382 -3.85 0.89 8.21
C THR A 382 -3.35 -0.22 9.14
N LYS A 383 -3.05 -1.40 8.60
CA LYS A 383 -2.46 -2.52 9.34
C LYS A 383 -1.15 -2.14 10.01
N ALA A 384 -0.20 -1.59 9.25
CA ALA A 384 1.12 -1.23 9.78
C ALA A 384 1.06 -0.17 10.90
N SER A 385 0.08 0.73 10.84
CA SER A 385 -0.09 1.79 11.85
C SER A 385 -0.79 1.26 13.11
N ILE A 386 -1.89 0.51 12.93
CA ILE A 386 -2.74 0.00 14.02
C ILE A 386 -2.11 -1.20 14.73
N SER A 387 -1.35 -2.05 14.04
CA SER A 387 -0.76 -3.27 14.64
C SER A 387 0.23 -2.99 15.77
N THR A 388 0.74 -1.75 15.86
CA THR A 388 1.63 -1.29 16.94
C THR A 388 0.88 -0.65 18.11
N MET A 389 -0.45 -0.49 18.00
CA MET A 389 -1.29 0.07 19.04
C MET A 389 -1.71 -1.03 20.02
N VAL A 390 -1.86 -0.64 21.29
CA VAL A 390 -2.50 -1.51 22.29
C VAL A 390 -4.00 -1.57 21.99
N LEU A 391 -4.61 -2.75 22.14
CA LEU A 391 -6.06 -2.91 22.00
C LEU A 391 -6.81 -1.87 22.86
N GLU A 392 -7.87 -1.28 22.30
CA GLU A 392 -8.68 -0.23 22.95
C GLU A 392 -7.96 1.10 23.22
N SER A 393 -6.68 1.28 22.84
CA SER A 393 -5.99 2.56 23.05
C SER A 393 -6.56 3.73 22.24
N TRP A 394 -7.40 3.45 21.23
CA TRP A 394 -8.19 4.44 20.48
C TRP A 394 -9.47 4.86 21.20
N ILE A 395 -9.85 4.19 22.29
CA ILE A 395 -11.03 4.53 23.07
C ILE A 395 -10.66 5.60 24.08
N SER A 396 -11.40 6.71 24.07
CA SER A 396 -11.14 7.83 24.96
C SER A 396 -11.25 7.43 26.44
N THR A 397 -10.41 8.05 27.26
CA THR A 397 -10.49 7.98 28.72
C THR A 397 -10.88 9.35 29.27
N PRO A 398 -12.01 9.48 30.02
CA PRO A 398 -12.90 8.42 30.50
C PRO A 398 -13.69 7.73 29.39
N LYS A 399 -14.07 6.46 29.62
CA LYS A 399 -14.78 5.63 28.63
C LYS A 399 -16.07 6.33 28.18
N PRO A 400 -16.34 6.41 26.86
CA PRO A 400 -17.50 7.10 26.34
C PRO A 400 -18.80 6.33 26.58
N ALA A 401 -19.94 7.03 26.53
CA ALA A 401 -21.25 6.48 26.86
C ALA A 401 -21.71 5.36 25.91
N TRP A 402 -21.32 5.41 24.64
CA TRP A 402 -21.66 4.36 23.68
C TRP A 402 -21.00 3.03 24.07
N TYR A 403 -19.76 3.08 24.55
CA TYR A 403 -18.99 1.89 24.92
C TYR A 403 -19.56 1.20 26.17
N SER A 404 -20.13 1.96 27.11
CA SER A 404 -20.79 1.39 28.30
C SER A 404 -22.20 0.88 28.03
N THR A 405 -22.90 1.46 27.04
CA THR A 405 -24.27 1.08 26.66
C THR A 405 -24.30 -0.24 25.90
N PHE A 406 -23.32 -0.43 25.01
CA PHE A 406 -23.18 -1.64 24.22
C PHE A 406 -21.69 -1.90 24.00
N SER A 407 -21.17 -2.94 24.65
CA SER A 407 -19.84 -3.45 24.36
C SER A 407 -19.99 -4.84 23.77
N SER A 408 -19.72 -4.94 22.47
CA SER A 408 -19.60 -6.22 21.79
C SER A 408 -18.18 -6.77 21.80
N THR A 409 -17.29 -6.15 22.57
CA THR A 409 -15.88 -6.52 22.71
C THR A 409 -15.77 -7.94 23.25
N ILE A 410 -15.26 -8.84 22.41
CA ILE A 410 -14.83 -10.15 22.85
C ILE A 410 -13.49 -9.91 23.54
N SER A 411 -13.42 -10.10 24.86
CA SER A 411 -12.17 -10.08 25.62
C SER A 411 -11.30 -11.26 25.17
N CYS A 412 -10.62 -11.12 24.05
CA CYS A 412 -9.61 -12.08 23.58
C CYS A 412 -8.24 -11.55 24.04
N LEU A 413 -7.98 -11.67 25.35
CA LEU A 413 -6.68 -11.34 25.95
C LEU A 413 -5.65 -12.47 25.78
N ASP A 414 -6.06 -13.63 25.25
CA ASP A 414 -5.25 -14.86 25.26
C ASP A 414 -4.77 -15.35 23.88
N SER A 415 -5.11 -14.67 22.76
CA SER A 415 -4.54 -14.97 21.43
C SER A 415 -3.34 -14.07 21.11
N PRO A 416 -2.32 -14.59 20.39
CA PRO A 416 -1.27 -13.73 19.86
C PRO A 416 -1.93 -12.68 18.95
N GLN A 417 -1.77 -11.40 19.33
CA GLN A 417 -2.41 -10.27 18.66
C GLN A 417 -1.99 -10.22 17.18
N ASN A 418 -2.81 -10.79 16.31
CA ASN A 418 -2.61 -10.66 14.88
C ASN A 418 -3.01 -9.23 14.48
N GLY A 419 -2.20 -8.55 13.66
CA GLY A 419 -2.50 -7.19 13.20
C GLY A 419 -3.88 -7.09 12.55
N ASP A 420 -4.33 -8.15 11.88
CA ASP A 420 -5.66 -8.23 11.28
C ASP A 420 -6.79 -8.21 12.33
N GLU A 421 -6.60 -8.85 13.48
CA GLU A 421 -7.59 -8.86 14.57
C GLU A 421 -7.72 -7.48 15.22
N ILE A 422 -6.59 -6.78 15.40
CA ILE A 422 -6.61 -5.42 15.97
C ILE A 422 -7.34 -4.45 15.02
N VAL A 423 -7.05 -4.50 13.72
CA VAL A 423 -7.74 -3.66 12.73
C VAL A 423 -9.24 -4.01 12.66
N SER A 424 -9.58 -5.31 12.66
CA SER A 424 -10.99 -5.76 12.72
C SER A 424 -11.70 -5.23 13.97
N SER A 425 -11.04 -5.23 15.12
CA SER A 425 -11.58 -4.67 16.36
C SER A 425 -11.78 -3.17 16.26
N TYR A 426 -10.80 -2.44 15.72
CA TYR A 426 -10.88 -1.00 15.52
C TYR A 426 -12.10 -0.60 14.69
N PHE A 427 -12.28 -1.20 13.50
CA PHE A 427 -13.43 -0.91 12.64
C PHE A 427 -14.75 -1.26 13.33
N SER A 428 -14.80 -2.38 14.05
CA SER A 428 -15.99 -2.77 14.82
C SER A 428 -16.31 -1.77 15.93
N ASP A 429 -15.31 -1.26 16.64
CA ASP A 429 -15.49 -0.24 17.67
C ASP A 429 -15.96 1.09 17.07
N MET A 430 -15.50 1.45 15.86
CA MET A 430 -15.99 2.66 15.17
C MET A 430 -17.45 2.51 14.73
N PHE A 431 -17.89 1.31 14.31
CA PHE A 431 -19.31 1.04 14.06
C PHE A 431 -20.16 1.10 15.34
N ASP A 432 -19.67 0.52 16.44
CA ASP A 432 -20.32 0.64 17.75
C ASP A 432 -20.42 2.12 18.16
N ALA A 433 -19.33 2.89 18.03
CA ALA A 433 -19.30 4.32 18.33
C ALA A 433 -20.32 5.11 17.49
N LEU A 434 -20.42 4.83 16.19
CA LEU A 434 -21.39 5.48 15.30
C LEU A 434 -22.83 5.12 15.66
N LEU A 435 -23.15 3.84 15.68
CA LEU A 435 -24.53 3.35 15.77
C LEU A 435 -25.11 3.57 17.16
N ILE A 436 -24.35 3.31 18.22
CA ILE A 436 -24.84 3.49 19.59
C ILE A 436 -24.88 4.97 19.97
N SER A 437 -23.98 5.80 19.46
CA SER A 437 -24.12 7.25 19.64
C SER A 437 -25.37 7.80 18.94
N LEU A 438 -25.75 7.26 17.77
CA LEU A 438 -27.03 7.59 17.13
C LEU A 438 -28.23 7.15 17.98
N GLU A 439 -28.15 5.99 18.63
CA GLU A 439 -29.17 5.52 19.58
C GLU A 439 -29.34 6.52 20.74
N LEU A 440 -28.24 6.84 21.42
CA LEU A 440 -28.22 7.78 22.54
C LEU A 440 -28.74 9.16 22.12
N LYS A 441 -28.36 9.61 20.91
CA LYS A 441 -28.85 10.85 20.34
C LYS A 441 -30.35 10.79 20.09
N SER A 442 -30.86 9.71 19.51
CA SER A 442 -32.30 9.49 19.27
C SER A 442 -33.10 9.56 20.59
N ILE A 443 -32.59 8.93 21.65
CA ILE A 443 -33.18 8.97 22.99
C ILE A 443 -33.18 10.41 23.53
N SER A 444 -32.07 11.14 23.38
CA SER A 444 -31.97 12.55 23.83
C SER A 444 -32.96 13.47 23.11
N LEU A 445 -33.28 13.17 21.85
CA LEU A 445 -34.27 13.86 21.03
C LEU A 445 -35.72 13.44 21.33
N LYS A 446 -35.92 12.54 22.31
CA LYS A 446 -37.23 12.03 22.75
C LYS A 446 -37.98 11.24 21.68
N ASN A 447 -37.26 10.63 20.74
CA ASN A 447 -37.85 9.66 19.82
C ASN A 447 -38.38 8.45 20.60
N THR A 448 -39.46 7.84 20.09
CA THR A 448 -39.97 6.59 20.65
C THR A 448 -38.96 5.46 20.46
N ILE A 449 -39.02 4.43 21.30
CA ILE A 449 -38.09 3.29 21.23
C ILE A 449 -38.12 2.61 19.85
N SER A 450 -39.32 2.52 19.25
CA SER A 450 -39.50 1.97 17.90
C SER A 450 -38.93 2.89 16.81
N GLN A 451 -39.06 4.22 16.93
CA GLN A 451 -38.40 5.16 16.01
C GLN A 451 -36.89 5.08 16.11
N THR A 452 -36.33 4.93 17.32
CA THR A 452 -34.90 4.70 17.53
C THR A 452 -34.44 3.41 16.84
N GLY A 453 -35.13 2.29 17.06
CA GLY A 453 -34.83 1.03 16.40
C GLY A 453 -34.89 1.11 14.87
N PHE A 454 -35.92 1.79 14.32
CA PHE A 454 -36.04 2.01 12.88
C PHE A 454 -34.86 2.82 12.31
N CYS A 455 -34.52 3.95 12.95
CA CYS A 455 -33.38 4.77 12.55
C CYS A 455 -32.08 3.97 12.54
N LEU A 456 -31.83 3.15 13.56
CA LEU A 456 -30.65 2.29 13.62
C LEU A 456 -30.64 1.26 12.50
N LEU A 457 -31.74 0.57 12.24
CA LEU A 457 -31.84 -0.45 11.18
C LEU A 457 -31.55 0.13 9.79
N VAL A 458 -32.03 1.34 9.50
CA VAL A 458 -31.74 2.04 8.23
C VAL A 458 -30.24 2.32 8.10
N ASN A 459 -29.61 2.86 9.14
CA ASN A 459 -28.18 3.15 9.13
C ASN A 459 -27.34 1.87 9.07
N ILE A 460 -27.66 0.83 9.83
CA ILE A 460 -27.00 -0.48 9.80
C ILE A 460 -27.09 -1.11 8.40
N THR A 461 -28.26 -1.04 7.76
CA THR A 461 -28.44 -1.58 6.40
C THR A 461 -27.51 -0.89 5.40
N HIS A 462 -27.31 0.42 5.54
CA HIS A 462 -26.36 1.16 4.71
C HIS A 462 -24.91 0.77 5.02
N VAL A 463 -24.55 0.64 6.30
CA VAL A 463 -23.23 0.14 6.72
C VAL A 463 -22.94 -1.25 6.14
N GLU A 464 -23.89 -2.18 6.26
CA GLU A 464 -23.78 -3.53 5.67
C GLU A 464 -23.64 -3.50 4.15
N TYR A 465 -24.33 -2.56 3.47
CA TYR A 465 -24.18 -2.37 2.03
C TYR A 465 -22.76 -1.94 1.68
N ILE A 466 -22.21 -0.91 2.33
CA ILE A 466 -20.84 -0.44 2.04
C ILE A 466 -19.82 -1.52 2.36
N ILE A 467 -19.94 -2.22 3.50
CA ILE A 467 -19.04 -3.32 3.86
C ILE A 467 -18.99 -4.39 2.76
N LYS A 468 -20.12 -4.73 2.13
CA LYS A 468 -20.17 -5.75 1.08
C LYS A 468 -19.46 -5.34 -0.21
N HIS A 469 -19.35 -4.04 -0.48
CA HIS A 469 -18.84 -3.50 -1.73
C HIS A 469 -17.44 -2.85 -1.61
N SER A 470 -16.84 -2.84 -0.41
CA SER A 470 -15.53 -2.23 -0.16
C SER A 470 -14.51 -3.23 0.43
N ASN A 471 -13.27 -2.76 0.58
CA ASN A 471 -12.19 -3.52 1.21
C ASN A 471 -12.44 -3.80 2.70
N MET A 472 -13.43 -3.16 3.33
CA MET A 472 -13.87 -3.46 4.69
C MET A 472 -14.29 -4.92 4.88
N ARG A 473 -14.80 -5.60 3.84
CA ARG A 473 -15.14 -7.02 3.91
C ARG A 473 -13.94 -7.88 4.27
N ILE A 474 -12.75 -7.50 3.79
CA ILE A 474 -11.50 -8.22 4.03
C ILE A 474 -10.97 -7.91 5.43
N ILE A 475 -11.18 -6.67 5.90
CA ILE A 475 -10.79 -6.22 7.24
C ILE A 475 -11.62 -6.87 8.34
N LEU A 476 -12.94 -6.91 8.15
CA LEU A 476 -13.86 -7.44 9.13
C LEU A 476 -13.78 -8.97 9.11
N THR A 477 -12.97 -9.49 10.02
CA THR A 477 -12.92 -10.91 10.31
C THR A 477 -14.29 -11.42 10.79
N GLU A 478 -14.43 -12.73 10.96
CA GLU A 478 -15.67 -13.34 11.47
C GLU A 478 -16.13 -12.69 12.79
N THR A 479 -15.20 -12.22 13.63
CA THR A 479 -15.52 -11.53 14.88
C THR A 479 -16.25 -10.21 14.64
N GLY A 480 -15.78 -9.37 13.71
CA GLY A 480 -16.41 -8.09 13.36
C GLY A 480 -17.79 -8.28 12.74
N ILE A 481 -17.95 -9.28 11.87
CA ILE A 481 -19.26 -9.63 11.27
C ILE A 481 -20.24 -10.06 12.36
N ARG A 482 -19.83 -10.91 13.31
CA ARG A 482 -20.68 -11.32 14.44
C ARG A 482 -21.09 -10.14 15.31
N ARG A 483 -20.21 -9.15 15.53
CA ARG A 483 -20.53 -7.92 16.27
C ARG A 483 -21.61 -7.10 15.55
N LEU A 484 -21.48 -6.93 14.23
CA LEU A 484 -22.49 -6.23 13.43
C LEU A 484 -23.86 -6.94 13.44
N VAL A 485 -23.89 -8.27 13.41
CA VAL A 485 -25.13 -9.05 13.55
C VAL A 485 -25.78 -8.83 14.92
N LYS A 486 -24.99 -8.73 16.01
CA LYS A 486 -25.52 -8.40 17.35
C LYS A 486 -26.09 -6.99 17.41
N LEU A 487 -25.41 -6.00 16.84
CA LEU A 487 -25.91 -4.63 16.73
C LEU A 487 -27.25 -4.58 15.99
N ARG A 488 -27.34 -5.32 14.89
CA ARG A 488 -28.59 -5.44 14.12
C ARG A 488 -29.69 -6.08 14.95
N GLY A 489 -29.40 -7.17 15.68
CA GLY A 489 -30.34 -7.81 16.60
C GLY A 489 -30.85 -6.84 17.68
N HIS A 490 -29.97 -6.05 18.28
CA HIS A 490 -30.33 -5.01 19.24
C HIS A 490 -31.26 -3.94 18.62
N ALA A 491 -30.97 -3.48 17.41
CA ALA A 491 -31.83 -2.54 16.70
C ALA A 491 -33.22 -3.12 16.38
N TYR A 492 -33.29 -4.41 16.02
CA TYR A 492 -34.56 -5.14 15.87
C TYR A 492 -35.33 -5.20 17.19
N ASP A 493 -34.67 -5.50 18.31
CA ASP A 493 -35.31 -5.56 19.61
C ASP A 493 -35.89 -4.21 20.04
N LEU A 494 -35.16 -3.11 19.81
CA LEU A 494 -35.67 -1.75 20.04
C LEU A 494 -36.90 -1.46 19.15
N PHE A 495 -36.84 -1.80 17.87
CA PHE A 495 -37.95 -1.56 16.95
C PHE A 495 -39.21 -2.33 17.37
N LEU A 496 -39.03 -3.63 17.65
CA LEU A 496 -40.10 -4.58 17.96
C LEU A 496 -40.59 -4.48 19.41
N ALA A 497 -39.91 -3.76 20.30
CA ALA A 497 -40.27 -3.68 21.73
C ALA A 497 -41.73 -3.29 21.96
N SER A 498 -42.23 -2.26 21.26
CA SER A 498 -43.61 -1.81 21.40
C SER A 498 -44.61 -2.87 20.93
N TRP A 499 -44.30 -3.55 19.82
CA TRP A 499 -45.13 -4.65 19.28
C TRP A 499 -45.15 -5.86 20.21
N LYS A 500 -43.99 -6.26 20.75
CA LYS A 500 -43.85 -7.33 21.75
C LYS A 500 -44.65 -7.01 23.01
N ASN A 501 -44.57 -5.77 23.50
CA ASN A 501 -45.33 -5.31 24.67
C ASN A 501 -46.85 -5.34 24.45
N THR A 502 -47.31 -4.92 23.27
CA THR A 502 -48.73 -5.02 22.89
C THR A 502 -49.17 -6.48 22.75
N GLY A 503 -48.36 -7.34 22.13
CA GLY A 503 -48.61 -8.79 22.07
C GLY A 503 -48.70 -9.45 23.45
N ALA A 504 -47.86 -9.02 24.40
CA ALA A 504 -47.89 -9.52 25.78
C ALA A 504 -49.21 -9.23 26.52
N ARG A 505 -50.02 -8.26 26.06
CA ARG A 505 -51.38 -8.03 26.59
C ARG A 505 -52.33 -9.20 26.32
N LEU A 506 -52.08 -9.94 25.25
CA LEU A 506 -52.84 -11.13 24.85
C LEU A 506 -52.39 -12.37 25.62
N LEU A 507 -51.21 -12.36 26.24
CA LEU A 507 -50.75 -13.43 27.11
C LEU A 507 -51.57 -13.42 28.43
N GLU A 508 -52.00 -14.60 28.86
CA GLU A 508 -52.74 -14.76 30.11
C GLU A 508 -51.79 -14.87 31.31
N PRO A 509 -52.08 -14.22 32.45
CA PRO A 509 -51.42 -14.56 33.70
C PRO A 509 -51.85 -15.98 34.13
N SER A 510 -50.94 -16.70 34.75
CA SER A 510 -51.07 -18.06 35.27
C SER A 510 -52.13 -18.25 36.39
N VAL A 511 -52.89 -17.21 36.74
CA VAL A 511 -53.89 -17.25 37.80
C VAL A 511 -55.29 -17.35 37.17
N PRO A 512 -56.03 -18.45 37.41
CA PRO A 512 -57.36 -18.62 36.84
C PRO A 512 -58.34 -17.69 37.55
N LEU A 513 -58.70 -16.60 36.89
CA LEU A 513 -59.90 -15.84 37.24
C LEU A 513 -61.11 -16.62 36.71
N PHE A 514 -62.07 -16.94 37.58
CA PHE A 514 -63.33 -17.60 37.22
C PHE A 514 -64.49 -16.60 37.27
N GLY A 515 -65.51 -16.79 36.42
CA GLY A 515 -66.76 -16.01 36.47
C GLY A 515 -66.75 -14.70 35.68
N GLU A 516 -67.67 -13.78 36.03
CA GLU A 516 -67.89 -12.51 35.31
C GLU A 516 -66.68 -11.57 35.34
N GLU A 517 -65.86 -11.62 36.39
CA GLU A 517 -64.64 -10.83 36.52
C GLU A 517 -63.60 -11.19 35.46
N ALA A 518 -63.44 -12.49 35.16
CA ALA A 518 -62.55 -12.96 34.09
C ALA A 518 -62.99 -12.45 32.72
N LYS A 519 -64.31 -12.41 32.49
CA LYS A 519 -64.92 -11.89 31.26
C LYS A 519 -64.73 -10.37 31.13
N TYR A 520 -64.88 -9.63 32.23
CA TYR A 520 -64.63 -8.19 32.26
C TYR A 520 -63.15 -7.86 31.99
N MET A 521 -62.23 -8.55 32.68
CA MET A 521 -60.79 -8.36 32.50
C MET A 521 -60.33 -8.70 31.08
N SER A 522 -60.90 -9.75 30.47
CA SER A 522 -60.59 -10.13 29.09
C SER A 522 -61.03 -9.06 28.10
N LYS A 523 -62.25 -8.51 28.27
CA LYS A 523 -62.74 -7.40 27.43
C LYS A 523 -61.92 -6.14 27.62
N TYR A 524 -61.50 -5.84 28.86
CA TYR A 524 -60.68 -4.68 29.18
C TYR A 524 -59.29 -4.79 28.54
N LYS A 525 -58.62 -5.94 28.68
CA LYS A 525 -57.34 -6.22 28.02
C LYS A 525 -57.43 -6.10 26.51
N LEU A 526 -58.47 -6.67 25.91
CA LEU A 526 -58.68 -6.61 24.47
C LEU A 526 -58.92 -5.17 23.97
N LYS A 527 -59.66 -4.36 24.75
CA LYS A 527 -59.83 -2.93 24.47
C LYS A 527 -58.51 -2.17 24.52
N ILE A 528 -57.66 -2.43 25.52
CA ILE A 528 -56.32 -1.84 25.62
C ILE A 528 -55.45 -2.30 24.44
N PHE A 529 -55.46 -3.60 24.13
CA PHE A 529 -54.71 -4.16 23.01
C PHE A 529 -55.06 -3.46 21.70
N TYR A 530 -56.34 -3.31 21.35
CA TYR A 530 -56.73 -2.63 20.11
C TYR A 530 -56.32 -1.16 20.08
N LEU A 531 -56.41 -0.46 21.21
CA LEU A 531 -55.97 0.94 21.31
C LEU A 531 -54.46 1.06 21.10
N GLU A 532 -53.67 0.20 21.73
CA GLU A 532 -52.21 0.16 21.56
C GLU A 532 -51.84 -0.27 20.12
N PHE A 533 -52.48 -1.33 19.59
CA PHE A 533 -52.27 -1.85 18.25
C PHE A 533 -52.56 -0.82 17.16
N GLU A 534 -53.71 -0.15 17.20
CA GLU A 534 -54.07 0.87 16.20
C GLU A 534 -53.12 2.06 16.23
N LYS A 535 -52.68 2.46 17.43
CA LYS A 535 -51.64 3.48 17.58
C LYS A 535 -50.33 3.03 16.94
N LEU A 536 -49.92 1.78 17.13
CA LEU A 536 -48.70 1.24 16.52
C LEU A 536 -48.82 1.14 15.00
N VAL A 537 -49.96 0.68 14.47
CA VAL A 537 -50.23 0.66 13.02
C VAL A 537 -50.17 2.07 12.44
N GLN A 538 -50.75 3.06 13.12
CA GLN A 538 -50.71 4.45 12.67
C GLN A 538 -49.29 5.00 12.67
N ASN A 539 -48.53 4.79 13.75
CA ASN A 539 -47.14 5.21 13.83
C ASN A 539 -46.26 4.49 12.78
N HIS A 540 -46.54 3.21 12.48
CA HIS A 540 -45.78 2.44 11.51
C HIS A 540 -45.93 3.01 10.09
N LYS A 541 -47.11 3.54 9.75
CA LYS A 541 -47.35 4.21 8.47
C LYS A 541 -46.57 5.51 8.31
N GLU A 542 -46.03 6.08 9.39
CA GLU A 542 -45.16 7.27 9.34
C GLU A 542 -43.74 6.91 8.90
N TYR A 543 -43.34 5.62 9.01
CA TYR A 543 -42.05 5.17 8.51
C TYR A 543 -42.07 5.06 6.98
N ASN A 544 -41.20 5.80 6.32
CA ASN A 544 -40.98 5.65 4.89
C ASN A 544 -39.87 4.62 4.67
N PHE A 545 -40.17 3.48 4.05
CA PHE A 545 -39.16 2.45 3.78
C PHE A 545 -38.58 2.64 2.38
N THR A 546 -37.33 3.10 2.30
CA THR A 546 -36.59 3.16 1.03
C THR A 546 -36.10 1.79 0.58
N ASN A 547 -35.77 0.90 1.53
CA ASN A 547 -35.30 -0.45 1.27
C ASN A 547 -36.45 -1.47 1.41
N SER A 548 -36.85 -2.08 0.29
CA SER A 548 -37.95 -3.05 0.23
C SER A 548 -37.67 -4.31 1.07
N ASN A 549 -36.42 -4.78 1.11
CA ASN A 549 -36.07 -5.99 1.84
C ASN A 549 -36.15 -5.74 3.35
N LEU A 550 -35.70 -4.58 3.82
CA LEU A 550 -35.83 -4.21 5.23
C LEU A 550 -37.31 -4.10 5.63
N LYS A 551 -38.13 -3.50 4.76
CA LYS A 551 -39.58 -3.43 4.97
C LYS A 551 -40.19 -4.82 5.12
N GLU A 552 -39.93 -5.71 4.15
CA GLU A 552 -40.48 -7.05 4.14
C GLU A 552 -40.07 -7.85 5.39
N CYS A 553 -38.79 -7.81 5.76
CA CYS A 553 -38.30 -8.45 6.98
C CYS A 553 -39.03 -7.94 8.24
N LEU A 554 -39.19 -6.63 8.39
CA LEU A 554 -39.84 -6.05 9.56
C LEU A 554 -41.34 -6.37 9.62
N SER A 555 -42.05 -6.30 8.49
CA SER A 555 -43.46 -6.67 8.41
C SER A 555 -43.65 -8.16 8.72
N GLN A 556 -42.75 -9.03 8.24
CA GLN A 556 -42.76 -10.45 8.57
C GLN A 556 -42.53 -10.69 10.07
N GLU A 557 -41.54 -10.03 10.70
CA GLU A 557 -41.30 -10.18 12.14
C GLU A 557 -42.49 -9.71 12.98
N ILE A 558 -43.10 -8.56 12.65
CA ILE A 558 -44.33 -8.09 13.33
C ILE A 558 -45.46 -9.12 13.17
N PHE A 559 -45.62 -9.66 11.95
CA PHE A 559 -46.62 -10.70 11.67
C PHE A 559 -46.41 -11.93 12.54
N HIS A 560 -45.18 -12.45 12.62
CA HIS A 560 -44.84 -13.63 13.43
C HIS A 560 -45.07 -13.41 14.93
N ILE A 561 -44.81 -12.20 15.43
CA ILE A 561 -45.03 -11.87 16.85
C ILE A 561 -46.52 -11.84 17.19
N LEU A 562 -47.35 -11.22 16.35
CA LEU A 562 -48.73 -10.90 16.71
C LEU A 562 -49.78 -11.89 16.20
N SER A 563 -49.62 -12.42 14.98
CA SER A 563 -50.65 -13.26 14.35
C SER A 563 -50.96 -14.51 15.20
N GLY A 564 -49.91 -15.24 15.59
CA GLY A 564 -50.05 -16.45 16.43
C GLY A 564 -50.72 -16.16 17.78
N LEU A 565 -50.28 -15.11 18.49
CA LEU A 565 -50.84 -14.73 19.79
C LEU A 565 -52.29 -14.30 19.70
N TYR A 566 -52.67 -13.58 18.63
CA TYR A 566 -54.03 -13.15 18.41
C TYR A 566 -54.95 -14.33 18.10
N HIS A 567 -54.53 -15.25 17.23
CA HIS A 567 -55.29 -16.43 16.87
C HIS A 567 -55.54 -17.34 18.08
N GLU A 568 -54.50 -17.59 18.87
CA GLU A 568 -54.62 -18.40 20.10
C GLU A 568 -55.59 -17.74 21.10
N PHE A 569 -55.46 -16.44 21.33
CA PHE A 569 -56.36 -15.71 22.24
C PHE A 569 -57.81 -15.70 21.73
N PHE A 570 -58.02 -15.49 20.42
CA PHE A 570 -59.34 -15.45 19.80
C PHE A 570 -60.05 -16.80 19.94
N GLU A 571 -59.41 -17.89 19.52
CA GLU A 571 -60.00 -19.23 19.55
C GLU A 571 -60.26 -19.69 20.98
N LYS A 572 -59.32 -19.46 21.92
CA LYS A 572 -59.51 -19.81 23.34
C LYS A 572 -60.72 -19.10 23.97
N ARG A 573 -60.89 -17.80 23.72
CA ARG A 573 -62.00 -17.01 24.29
C ARG A 573 -63.36 -17.31 23.66
N VAL A 574 -63.37 -17.75 22.41
CA VAL A 574 -64.57 -18.28 21.77
C VAL A 574 -64.91 -19.67 22.33
N ALA A 575 -63.93 -20.56 22.47
CA ALA A 575 -64.10 -21.91 23.00
C ALA A 575 -64.61 -21.92 24.46
N ASP A 576 -64.07 -21.05 25.31
CA ASP A 576 -64.49 -20.91 26.71
C ASP A 576 -65.89 -20.28 26.87
N GLY A 577 -66.55 -19.88 25.78
CA GLY A 577 -67.89 -19.27 25.81
C GLY A 577 -67.94 -17.87 26.44
N PHE A 578 -66.79 -17.29 26.82
CA PHE A 578 -66.72 -15.95 27.41
C PHE A 578 -67.16 -14.87 26.42
N ILE A 579 -66.87 -15.04 25.13
CA ILE A 579 -67.14 -14.06 24.07
C ILE A 579 -67.71 -14.79 22.84
N LYS A 580 -68.89 -14.38 22.37
CA LYS A 580 -69.47 -14.93 21.12
C LYS A 580 -68.62 -14.47 19.92
N ARG A 581 -68.44 -15.34 18.92
CA ARG A 581 -67.66 -15.07 17.70
C ARG A 581 -68.07 -13.76 16.98
N ASN A 582 -69.37 -13.42 17.00
CA ASN A 582 -69.92 -12.16 16.43
C ASN A 582 -70.23 -11.08 17.49
N SER A 583 -69.53 -11.09 18.62
CA SER A 583 -69.75 -10.08 19.66
C SER A 583 -69.12 -8.74 19.28
N LYS A 584 -69.72 -7.64 19.76
CA LYS A 584 -69.14 -6.28 19.67
C LYS A 584 -67.78 -6.12 20.38
N CYS A 585 -67.24 -7.18 21.00
CA CYS A 585 -66.00 -7.14 21.76
C CYS A 585 -64.77 -7.39 20.87
N PHE A 586 -64.88 -8.19 19.82
CA PHE A 586 -63.81 -8.35 18.83
C PHE A 586 -63.99 -7.30 17.74
N LYS A 587 -62.95 -6.48 17.52
CA LYS A 587 -62.95 -5.44 16.48
C LYS A 587 -62.52 -5.99 15.12
N TYR A 588 -61.66 -7.00 15.11
CA TYR A 588 -61.13 -7.68 13.92
C TYR A 588 -61.38 -9.18 14.03
N ASP A 589 -61.77 -9.84 12.95
CA ASP A 589 -61.60 -11.29 12.85
C ASP A 589 -60.12 -11.64 12.55
N THR A 590 -59.78 -12.93 12.54
CA THR A 590 -58.40 -13.39 12.30
C THR A 590 -57.89 -12.98 10.92
N ASP A 591 -58.73 -13.06 9.89
CA ASP A 591 -58.35 -12.74 8.50
C ASP A 591 -58.13 -11.24 8.30
N GLN A 592 -58.98 -10.40 8.90
CA GLN A 592 -58.86 -8.94 8.91
C GLN A 592 -57.61 -8.52 9.66
N PHE A 593 -57.31 -9.14 10.80
CA PHE A 593 -56.11 -8.85 11.58
C PHE A 593 -54.84 -9.18 10.78
N ASP A 594 -54.78 -10.37 10.18
CA ASP A 594 -53.68 -10.78 9.31
C ASP A 594 -53.54 -9.85 8.10
N THR A 595 -54.65 -9.40 7.51
CA THR A 595 -54.65 -8.46 6.38
C THR A 595 -54.04 -7.11 6.79
N ILE A 596 -54.38 -6.60 7.97
CA ILE A 596 -53.79 -5.36 8.50
C ILE A 596 -52.28 -5.53 8.70
N LEU A 597 -51.84 -6.63 9.31
CA LEU A 597 -50.42 -6.89 9.55
C LEU A 597 -49.63 -7.03 8.24
N LYS A 598 -50.19 -7.70 7.24
CA LYS A 598 -49.60 -7.84 5.90
C LYS A 598 -49.57 -6.51 5.13
N SER A 599 -50.38 -5.53 5.51
CA SER A 599 -50.44 -4.21 4.86
C SER A 599 -49.43 -3.19 5.40
N LEU A 600 -48.77 -3.50 6.53
CA LEU A 600 -47.65 -2.72 7.06
C LEU A 600 -46.48 -2.79 6.07
#